data_AF-A0A348XJU3-F1
#
_entry.id   AF-A0A348XJU3-F1
#
_cell.length_a   1.000
_cell.length_b   1.000
_cell.length_c   1.000
_cell.angle_alpha   90.00
_cell.angle_beta   90.00
_cell.angle_gamma   90.00
#
_symmetry.space_group_name_H-M   'P 1'
#
loop_
_entity.id
_entity.type
_entity.pdbx_description
1 polymer ?
#
loop_
_entity_poly.entity_id
_entity_poly.type
_entity_poly.pdbx_seq_one_letter_code
_entity_poly.pdbx_strand_id
1 'polypeptide(L)'
;MPAVERVLHRQEAGVPPPLARDAEHIRKRMGDFSAFMAHWQQCFAAWFNRTSAERRHGRLWGNRFKHTILEGNEGLWTCVQYVEMNAVRASMVDEPGDYRFCKWAIRCGRGKHPYGEHLLEDLRHSLGMREKSWMIN
;
A
#
# COMPACT_ATOMS: atom_id res chain seq x y z
N MET A 1 -34.68 9.92 -21.47
CA MET A 1 -33.29 9.75 -20.97
C MET A 1 -32.39 10.87 -21.51
N PRO A 2 -32.30 12.02 -20.79
CA PRO A 2 -31.10 12.87 -20.89
C PRO A 2 -30.79 13.64 -19.58
N ALA A 3 -29.60 13.50 -18.97
CA ALA A 3 -29.17 14.42 -17.89
C ALA A 3 -27.68 14.41 -17.48
N VAL A 4 -26.82 13.53 -18.00
CA VAL A 4 -25.46 13.36 -17.44
C VAL A 4 -24.32 14.04 -18.22
N GLU A 5 -24.59 14.62 -19.39
CA GLU A 5 -23.52 15.14 -20.27
C GLU A 5 -23.27 16.65 -20.18
N ARG A 6 -23.93 17.37 -19.26
CA ARG A 6 -23.98 18.85 -19.30
C ARG A 6 -23.32 19.55 -18.10
N VAL A 7 -22.19 19.03 -17.58
CA VAL A 7 -21.46 19.69 -16.47
C VAL A 7 -19.97 19.97 -16.77
N LEU A 8 -19.46 19.76 -17.98
CA LEU A 8 -18.01 19.95 -18.26
C LEU A 8 -17.60 21.17 -19.12
N HIS A 9 -18.52 22.00 -19.60
CA HIS A 9 -18.15 23.15 -20.43
C HIS A 9 -18.85 24.45 -20.01
N ARG A 10 -18.38 25.07 -18.93
CA ARG A 10 -18.42 26.52 -18.77
C ARG A 10 -17.00 26.99 -18.49
N GLN A 11 -16.29 27.36 -19.56
CA GLN A 11 -15.02 28.05 -19.45
C GLN A 11 -15.30 29.52 -19.15
N GLU A 12 -15.09 29.93 -17.90
CA GLU A 12 -14.83 31.34 -17.60
C GLU A 12 -13.39 31.63 -18.02
N ALA A 13 -13.23 32.36 -19.11
CA ALA A 13 -11.93 32.73 -19.66
C ALA A 13 -11.12 33.53 -18.62
N GLY A 14 -10.13 32.89 -17.99
CA GLY A 14 -9.15 33.53 -17.12
C GLY A 14 -9.01 32.93 -15.72
N VAL A 15 -9.96 32.10 -15.26
CA VAL A 15 -9.80 31.36 -14.00
C VAL A 15 -9.50 29.90 -14.34
N PRO A 16 -8.28 29.40 -14.08
CA PRO A 16 -7.99 27.98 -14.29
C PRO A 16 -8.99 27.16 -13.47
N PRO A 17 -9.56 26.06 -14.02
CA PRO A 17 -10.52 25.23 -13.29
C PRO A 17 -9.93 24.82 -11.93
N PRO A 18 -10.75 24.51 -10.91
CA PRO A 18 -10.23 24.13 -9.57
C PRO A 18 -9.09 23.10 -9.66
N LEU A 19 -9.24 22.16 -10.61
CA LEU A 19 -8.28 21.10 -10.93
C LEU A 19 -6.99 21.54 -11.65
N ALA A 20 -6.89 22.73 -12.22
CA ALA A 20 -5.70 23.18 -12.96
C ALA A 20 -4.60 23.74 -12.05
N ARG A 21 -4.93 24.28 -10.86
CA ARG A 21 -3.94 24.49 -9.79
C ARG A 21 -3.51 23.17 -9.16
N ASP A 22 -4.39 22.18 -9.16
CA ASP A 22 -4.14 20.86 -8.58
C ASP A 22 -3.36 19.93 -9.51
N ALA A 23 -3.57 19.97 -10.83
CA ALA A 23 -2.96 19.00 -11.75
C ALA A 23 -1.43 19.12 -11.81
N GLU A 24 -0.89 20.33 -11.80
CA GLU A 24 0.56 20.56 -11.72
C GLU A 24 1.14 20.06 -10.39
N HIS A 25 0.44 20.37 -9.29
CA HIS A 25 0.84 19.97 -7.95
C HIS A 25 0.78 18.44 -7.77
N ILE A 26 -0.30 17.82 -8.24
CA ILE A 26 -0.50 16.38 -8.27
C ILE A 26 0.60 15.75 -9.11
N ARG A 27 0.85 16.24 -10.32
CA ARG A 27 1.89 15.70 -11.20
C ARG A 27 3.28 15.76 -10.58
N LYS A 28 3.63 16.85 -9.89
CA LYS A 28 4.90 16.95 -9.15
C LYS A 28 5.03 15.94 -8.01
N ARG A 29 3.90 15.50 -7.44
CA ARG A 29 3.85 14.51 -6.35
C ARG A 29 3.63 13.09 -6.86
N MET A 30 3.19 12.92 -8.11
CA MET A 30 3.07 11.61 -8.75
C MET A 30 4.47 11.01 -8.90
N GLY A 31 4.69 9.89 -8.20
CA GLY A 31 5.98 9.21 -8.14
C GLY A 31 6.85 9.61 -6.94
N ASP A 32 6.49 10.65 -6.18
CA ASP A 32 7.14 10.96 -4.90
C ASP A 32 6.54 10.07 -3.80
N PHE A 33 7.28 9.01 -3.47
CA PHE A 33 6.89 8.05 -2.45
C PHE A 33 6.76 8.70 -1.05
N SER A 34 7.55 9.74 -0.76
CA SER A 34 7.46 10.45 0.52
C SER A 34 6.17 11.23 0.64
N ALA A 35 5.81 11.94 -0.43
CA ALA A 35 4.54 12.64 -0.54
C ALA A 35 3.33 11.71 -0.43
N PHE A 36 3.41 10.53 -1.04
CA PHE A 36 2.39 9.50 -0.93
C PHE A 36 2.26 8.98 0.50
N MET A 37 3.36 8.54 1.11
CA MET A 37 3.36 7.98 2.46
C MET A 37 2.88 8.99 3.51
N ALA A 38 3.28 10.26 3.39
CA ALA A 38 2.82 11.32 4.27
C ALA A 38 1.30 11.49 4.21
N HIS A 39 0.74 11.52 2.99
CA HIS A 39 -0.71 11.68 2.81
C HIS A 39 -1.47 10.45 3.31
N TRP A 40 -1.03 9.24 2.96
CA TRP A 40 -1.66 7.99 3.39
C TRP A 40 -1.66 7.87 4.92
N GLN A 41 -0.50 8.10 5.57
CA GLN A 41 -0.40 8.04 7.03
C GLN A 41 -1.30 9.05 7.72
N GLN A 42 -1.43 10.27 7.18
CA GLN A 42 -2.28 11.31 7.73
C GLN A 42 -3.76 10.95 7.61
N CYS A 43 -4.20 10.51 6.43
CA CYS A 43 -5.58 10.09 6.20
C CYS A 43 -5.96 8.91 7.08
N PHE A 44 -5.10 7.89 7.16
CA PHE A 44 -5.34 6.73 8.00
C PHE A 44 -5.38 7.10 9.49
N ALA A 45 -4.44 7.91 9.98
CA ALA A 45 -4.44 8.35 11.37
C ALA A 45 -5.72 9.14 11.71
N ALA A 46 -6.16 10.04 10.82
CA ALA A 46 -7.38 10.80 11.02
C ALA A 46 -8.62 9.88 11.05
N TRP A 47 -8.71 8.92 10.14
CA TRP A 47 -9.80 7.94 10.11
C TRP A 47 -9.79 7.06 11.36
N PHE A 48 -8.64 6.47 11.71
CA PHE A 48 -8.50 5.55 12.84
C PHE A 48 -8.82 6.24 14.17
N ASN A 49 -8.30 7.45 14.39
CA ASN A 49 -8.57 8.23 15.59
C ASN A 49 -10.07 8.56 15.74
N ARG A 50 -10.78 8.83 14.64
CA ARG A 50 -12.21 9.12 14.65
C ARG A 50 -13.08 7.87 14.85
N THR A 51 -12.67 6.72 14.34
CA THR A 51 -13.47 5.48 14.29
C THR A 51 -13.16 4.49 15.42
N SER A 52 -12.06 4.69 16.14
CA SER A 52 -11.75 3.89 17.33
C SER A 52 -12.84 4.02 18.39
N ALA A 53 -13.16 2.94 19.10
CA ALA A 53 -14.21 2.88 20.12
C ALA A 53 -14.06 3.96 21.21
N GLU A 54 -12.82 4.32 21.55
CA GLU A 54 -12.50 5.32 22.57
C GLU A 54 -12.30 6.74 22.01
N ARG A 55 -12.48 6.96 20.70
CA ARG A 55 -12.24 8.24 20.00
C ARG A 55 -10.90 8.88 20.39
N ARG A 56 -9.81 8.33 19.84
CA ARG A 56 -8.44 8.72 20.17
C ARG A 56 -8.09 10.10 19.63
N HIS A 57 -7.16 10.78 20.30
CA HIS A 57 -6.55 12.02 19.86
C HIS A 57 -5.02 11.88 19.82
N GLY A 58 -4.35 12.60 18.91
CA GLY A 58 -2.89 12.62 18.81
C GLY A 58 -2.29 11.73 17.72
N ARG A 59 -0.98 11.50 17.81
CA ARG A 59 -0.18 10.85 16.77
C ARG A 59 -0.35 9.33 16.82
N LEU A 60 -0.64 8.72 15.67
CA LEU A 60 -0.75 7.26 15.54
C LEU A 60 0.61 6.59 15.27
N TRP A 61 1.46 7.24 14.46
CA TRP A 61 2.71 6.65 13.97
C TRP A 61 3.92 7.11 14.79
N GLY A 62 4.80 6.20 15.20
CA GLY A 62 5.96 6.54 16.05
C GLY A 62 7.08 7.32 15.35
N ASN A 63 7.39 7.01 14.08
CA ASN A 63 8.50 7.60 13.31
C ASN A 63 8.10 7.84 11.84
N ARG A 64 8.99 8.49 11.07
CA ARG A 64 8.87 8.56 9.61
C ARG A 64 8.99 7.16 8.99
N PHE A 65 8.41 6.98 7.80
CA PHE A 65 8.61 5.74 7.05
C PHE A 65 10.09 5.58 6.67
N LYS A 66 10.52 4.33 6.47
CA LYS A 66 11.82 3.98 5.92
C LYS A 66 11.61 3.34 4.55
N HIS A 67 12.49 3.62 3.62
CA HIS A 67 12.55 2.94 2.33
C HIS A 67 13.98 2.46 2.09
N THR A 68 14.11 1.34 1.42
CA THR A 68 15.40 0.82 0.94
C THR A 68 15.16 0.17 -0.42
N ILE A 69 16.12 0.32 -1.31
CA ILE A 69 16.16 -0.45 -2.55
C ILE A 69 16.63 -1.86 -2.16
N LEU A 70 15.99 -2.87 -2.74
CA LEU A 70 16.39 -4.27 -2.59
C LEU A 70 17.11 -4.68 -3.87
N GLU A 71 18.35 -5.13 -3.74
CA GLU A 71 19.18 -5.58 -4.85
C GLU A 71 19.25 -7.11 -4.88
N GLY A 72 19.03 -7.67 -6.07
CA GLY A 72 19.08 -9.11 -6.29
C GLY A 72 17.99 -9.92 -5.60
N ASN A 73 18.02 -11.23 -5.85
CA ASN A 73 17.02 -12.16 -5.34
C ASN A 73 17.18 -12.38 -3.82
N GLU A 74 18.40 -12.43 -3.30
CA GLU A 74 18.66 -12.65 -1.87
C GLU A 74 18.11 -11.53 -0.99
N GLY A 75 18.30 -10.27 -1.41
CA GLY A 75 17.77 -9.10 -0.69
C GLY A 75 16.24 -9.10 -0.64
N LEU A 76 15.61 -9.45 -1.77
CA LEU A 76 14.16 -9.61 -1.86
C LEU A 76 13.66 -10.72 -0.93
N TRP A 77 14.26 -11.91 -0.98
CA TRP A 77 13.85 -13.04 -0.15
C TRP A 77 14.04 -12.78 1.34
N THR A 78 15.15 -12.13 1.71
CA THR A 78 15.40 -11.71 3.10
C THR A 78 14.33 -10.73 3.58
N CYS A 79 13.93 -9.77 2.75
CA CYS A 79 12.88 -8.81 3.09
C CYS A 79 11.52 -9.49 3.26
N VAL A 80 11.17 -10.43 2.36
CA VAL A 80 9.92 -11.21 2.46
C VAL A 80 9.93 -12.03 3.75
N GLN A 81 10.98 -12.79 4.02
CA GLN A 81 11.12 -13.57 5.26
C GLN A 81 10.99 -12.68 6.50
N TYR A 82 11.61 -11.50 6.49
CA TYR A 82 11.50 -10.54 7.58
C TYR A 82 10.04 -10.12 7.83
N VAL A 83 9.29 -9.76 6.78
CA VAL A 83 7.89 -9.35 6.89
C VAL A 83 7.03 -10.48 7.47
N GLU A 84 7.17 -11.70 6.96
CA GLU A 84 6.38 -12.85 7.40
C GLU A 84 6.70 -13.24 8.85
N MET A 85 7.98 -13.17 9.26
CA MET A 85 8.42 -13.53 10.61
C MET A 85 8.13 -12.46 11.67
N ASN A 86 7.75 -11.23 11.30
CA ASN A 86 7.63 -10.13 12.25
C ASN A 86 6.60 -10.40 13.36
N ALA A 87 5.51 -11.09 13.07
CA ALA A 87 4.51 -11.41 14.08
C ALA A 87 5.05 -12.37 15.16
N VAL A 88 5.86 -13.36 14.75
CA VAL A 88 6.57 -14.26 15.67
C VAL A 88 7.61 -13.49 16.48
N ARG A 89 8.40 -12.63 15.83
CA ARG A 89 9.40 -11.79 16.51
C ARG A 89 8.79 -10.84 17.52
N ALA A 90 7.57 -10.37 17.26
CA ALA A 90 6.79 -9.55 18.19
C ALA A 90 6.04 -10.38 19.25
N SER A 91 6.24 -11.70 19.28
CA SER A 91 5.58 -12.64 20.20
C SER A 91 4.05 -12.59 20.13
N MET A 92 3.49 -12.29 18.95
CA MET A 92 2.04 -12.25 18.72
C MET A 92 1.47 -13.63 18.39
N VAL A 93 2.30 -14.50 17.80
CA VAL A 93 1.98 -15.87 17.36
C VAL A 93 3.22 -16.75 17.47
N ASP A 94 3.03 -18.07 17.59
CA ASP A 94 4.14 -19.04 17.66
C ASP A 94 4.68 -19.40 16.28
N GLU A 95 3.80 -19.59 15.30
CA GLU A 95 4.19 -19.80 13.90
C GLU A 95 3.79 -18.60 13.02
N PRO A 96 4.59 -18.25 11.99
CA PRO A 96 4.24 -17.16 11.06
C PRO A 96 2.86 -17.36 10.44
N GLY A 97 2.54 -18.62 10.11
CA GLY A 97 1.29 -19.04 9.49
C GLY A 97 0.04 -18.72 10.31
N ASP A 98 0.17 -18.50 11.61
CA ASP A 98 -0.97 -18.22 12.48
C ASP A 98 -1.36 -16.74 12.47
N TYR A 99 -0.49 -15.87 11.95
CA TYR A 99 -0.81 -14.45 11.86
C TYR A 99 -1.73 -14.20 10.66
N ARG A 100 -2.92 -13.65 10.90
CA ARG A 100 -3.96 -13.44 9.88
C ARG A 100 -3.54 -12.63 8.64
N PHE A 101 -2.48 -11.81 8.74
CA PHE A 101 -1.94 -11.01 7.64
C PHE A 101 -0.62 -11.55 7.07
N CYS A 102 -0.23 -12.76 7.49
CA CYS A 102 0.88 -13.51 6.93
C CYS A 102 0.49 -14.10 5.57
N LYS A 103 1.34 -13.93 4.55
CA LYS A 103 1.13 -14.54 3.23
C LYS A 103 1.61 -15.99 3.21
N TRP A 104 2.60 -16.34 4.03
CA TRP A 104 3.05 -17.72 4.16
C TRP A 104 1.92 -18.65 4.61
N ALA A 105 1.07 -18.20 5.54
CA ALA A 105 -0.17 -18.86 5.93
C ALA A 105 -1.08 -19.23 4.74
N ILE A 106 -1.23 -18.29 3.80
CA ILE A 106 -2.03 -18.46 2.58
C ILE A 106 -1.40 -19.53 1.70
N ARG A 107 -0.07 -19.47 1.50
CA ARG A 107 0.64 -20.38 0.60
C ARG A 107 0.73 -21.81 1.14
N CYS A 108 0.81 -21.99 2.45
CA CYS A 108 0.79 -23.29 3.11
C CYS A 108 -0.63 -23.81 3.40
N GLY A 109 -1.67 -23.14 2.91
CA GLY A 109 -3.06 -23.59 3.05
C GLY A 109 -3.64 -23.49 4.46
N ARG A 110 -3.00 -22.73 5.36
CA ARG A 110 -3.44 -22.57 6.76
C ARG A 110 -4.28 -21.31 7.01
N GLY A 111 -4.40 -20.38 6.05
CA GLY A 111 -5.11 -19.10 6.26
C GLY A 111 -5.96 -18.61 5.09
N LYS A 112 -7.12 -17.99 5.41
CA LYS A 112 -7.95 -17.18 4.48
C LYS A 112 -7.59 -15.70 4.64
N HIS A 113 -6.97 -15.10 3.64
CA HIS A 113 -6.71 -13.66 3.58
C HIS A 113 -7.80 -12.94 2.76
N PRO A 114 -8.34 -11.79 3.21
CA PRO A 114 -9.44 -11.10 2.53
C PRO A 114 -9.12 -10.61 1.11
N TYR A 115 -7.83 -10.61 0.72
CA TYR A 115 -7.35 -10.23 -0.62
C TYR A 115 -6.38 -11.26 -1.22
N GLY A 116 -6.46 -12.53 -0.80
CA GLY A 116 -5.46 -13.56 -1.10
C GLY A 116 -5.35 -13.95 -2.58
N GLU A 117 -6.43 -13.87 -3.35
CA GLU A 117 -6.46 -14.30 -4.74
C GLU A 117 -5.79 -13.30 -5.71
N HIS A 118 -5.88 -11.99 -5.44
CA HIS A 118 -5.48 -10.98 -6.44
C HIS A 118 -4.00 -10.56 -6.35
N LEU A 119 -3.37 -10.63 -5.17
CA LEU A 119 -2.03 -10.09 -5.00
C LEU A 119 -0.92 -10.93 -5.67
N LEU A 120 -1.10 -12.25 -5.79
CA LEU A 120 -0.11 -13.13 -6.43
C LEU A 120 -0.10 -12.98 -7.95
N GLU A 121 -1.27 -12.76 -8.55
CA GLU A 121 -1.40 -12.41 -9.97
C GLU A 121 -0.79 -11.03 -10.23
N ASP A 122 -1.08 -10.06 -9.37
CA ASP A 122 -0.55 -8.69 -9.48
C ASP A 122 0.97 -8.61 -9.29
N LEU A 123 1.56 -9.35 -8.34
CA LEU A 123 3.01 -9.38 -8.15
C LEU A 123 3.72 -10.06 -9.32
N ARG A 124 3.15 -11.13 -9.88
CA ARG A 124 3.66 -11.78 -11.10
C ARG A 124 3.61 -10.87 -12.32
N HIS A 125 2.56 -10.07 -12.45
CA HIS A 125 2.41 -9.09 -13.53
C HIS A 125 3.29 -7.85 -13.34
N SER A 126 3.39 -7.32 -12.11
CA SER A 126 4.07 -6.06 -11.80
C SER A 126 5.58 -6.17 -11.72
N LEU A 127 6.12 -7.33 -11.32
CA LEU A 127 7.57 -7.59 -11.29
C LEU A 127 8.12 -7.99 -12.67
N GLY A 128 7.24 -8.11 -13.67
CA GLY A 128 7.58 -8.48 -15.03
C GLY A 128 7.95 -9.97 -15.17
N MET A 129 7.49 -10.60 -16.26
CA MET A 129 7.94 -11.94 -16.64
C MET A 129 9.38 -11.95 -17.18
N ARG A 130 10.33 -11.38 -16.43
CA ARG A 130 11.69 -11.11 -16.93
C ARG A 130 12.82 -11.92 -16.31
N GLU A 131 12.54 -12.92 -15.48
CA GLU A 131 13.58 -13.89 -15.14
C GLU A 131 13.07 -15.33 -15.11
N LYS A 132 13.81 -16.23 -15.78
CA LYS A 132 13.69 -17.69 -15.72
C LYS A 132 14.39 -18.29 -14.48
N SER A 133 14.74 -17.48 -13.49
CA SER A 133 15.60 -17.87 -12.34
C SER A 133 14.83 -18.32 -11.09
N TRP A 134 13.50 -18.37 -11.11
CA TRP A 134 12.66 -18.71 -9.94
C TRP A 134 12.74 -20.18 -9.48
N MET A 135 13.70 -20.97 -10.00
CA MET A 135 14.00 -22.28 -9.46
C MET A 135 15.07 -22.13 -8.38
N ILE A 136 14.61 -22.19 -7.14
CA ILE A 136 15.46 -22.45 -5.96
C ILE A 136 16.07 -23.84 -6.19
N ASN A 137 17.40 -23.91 -6.33
CA ASN A 137 18.16 -25.15 -6.15
C ASN A 137 18.48 -25.29 -4.66
#